data_AF-A0A7V9CQX2-F1
#
_entry.id   AF-A0A7V9CQX2-F1
#
_cell.length_a   1.000
_cell.length_b   1.000
_cell.length_c   1.000
_cell.angle_alpha   90.00
_cell.angle_beta   90.00
_cell.angle_gamma   90.00
#
_symmetry.space_group_name_H-M   'P 1'
#
loop_
_entity.id
_entity.type
_entity.pdbx_description
1 polymer ?
#
loop_
_entity_poly.entity_id
_entity_poly.type
_entity_poly.pdbx_seq_one_letter_code
_entity_poly.pdbx_strand_id
1 'polypeptide(L)' 'YLRDPDSNGVELYRDRPKAEWPRPTDGSPGVAMVSRPLDLAGLLAELGA' A
#
# COMPACT_ATOMS: atom_id res chain seq x y z
N TYR A 1 -7.49 -4.07 3.11
CA TYR A 1 -8.59 -5.04 3.12
C TYR A 1 -9.36 -4.97 1.82
N LEU A 2 -9.43 -6.08 1.10
CA LEU A 2 -10.20 -6.27 -0.13
C LEU A 2 -11.23 -7.39 0.11
N ARG A 3 -12.23 -7.52 -0.76
CA ARG A 3 -13.12 -8.69 -0.78
C ARG A 3 -12.92 -9.46 -2.08
N ASP A 4 -12.84 -10.78 -1.99
CA ASP A 4 -12.93 -11.65 -3.16
C ASP A 4 -14.41 -11.81 -3.59
N PRO A 5 -14.70 -12.47 -4.74
CA PRO A 5 -16.08 -12.71 -5.20
C PRO A 5 -16.94 -13.53 -4.21
N ASP A 6 -16.30 -14.35 -3.38
CA ASP A 6 -16.96 -15.17 -2.35
C ASP A 6 -17.16 -14.40 -1.03
N SER A 7 -16.82 -13.10 -1.01
CA SER A 7 -16.89 -12.20 0.14
C SER A 7 -15.93 -12.51 1.29
N ASN A 8 -14.87 -13.29 1.05
CA ASN A 8 -13.78 -13.44 2.01
C ASN A 8 -12.97 -12.14 2.10
N GLY A 9 -12.54 -11.80 3.30
CA GLY A 9 -11.63 -10.67 3.53
C GLY A 9 -10.20 -11.03 3.14
N VAL A 10 -9.61 -10.24 2.24
CA VAL A 10 -8.23 -10.41 1.77
C VAL A 10 -7.35 -9.26 2.27
N GLU A 11 -6.16 -9.61 2.75
CA GLU A 11 -5.11 -8.67 3.12
C GLU A 11 -3.88 -8.91 2.24
N LEU A 12 -3.35 -7.84 1.64
CA LEU A 12 -2.20 -7.90 0.76
C LEU A 12 -1.01 -7.23 1.47
N TYR A 13 0.07 -8.00 1.63
CA TYR A 13 1.36 -7.51 2.08
C TYR A 13 2.33 -7.54 0.91
N ARG A 14 3.08 -6.45 0.72
CA ARG A 14 4.19 -6.40 -0.22
C ARG A 14 5.38 -5.73 0.43
N ASP A 15 6.57 -6.19 0.10
CA ASP A 15 7.78 -5.47 0.43
C ASP A 15 7.91 -4.22 -0.44
N ARG A 16 8.40 -3.15 0.17
CA ARG A 16 8.69 -1.89 -0.51
C ARG A 16 10.14 -1.50 -0.23
N PRO A 17 10.92 -1.06 -1.24
CA PRO A 17 12.25 -0.49 -0.99
C PRO A 17 12.21 0.60 0.07
N LYS A 18 13.20 0.61 0.98
CA LYS A 18 13.26 1.56 2.12
C LYS A 18 13.21 3.04 1.68
N ALA A 19 13.70 3.34 0.47
CA ALA A 19 13.68 4.69 -0.09
C ALA A 19 12.25 5.22 -0.35
N GLU A 20 11.27 4.34 -0.56
CA GLU A 20 9.88 4.70 -0.86
C GLU A 20 8.97 4.68 0.37
N TRP A 21 9.54 4.45 1.56
CA TRP A 21 8.77 4.43 2.79
C TRP A 21 8.31 5.85 3.15
N PRO A 22 7.02 6.05 3.45
CA PRO A 22 6.49 7.38 3.75
C PRO A 22 7.12 7.91 5.04
N ARG A 23 7.44 9.21 5.05
CA ARG A 23 8.07 9.89 6.19
C ARG A 23 7.07 10.76 6.94
N PRO A 24 7.17 10.87 8.27
CA PRO A 24 6.34 11.79 9.05
C PRO A 24 6.55 13.23 8.59
N THR A 25 5.45 13.99 8.49
CA THR A 25 5.47 15.40 8.06
C THR A 25 5.82 16.37 9.18
N ASP A 26 5.76 15.91 10.44
CA ASP A 26 6.07 16.66 11.65
C ASP A 26 7.56 16.61 12.04
N GLY A 27 8.39 15.95 11.22
CA GLY A 27 9.83 15.80 11.47
C GLY A 27 10.18 14.70 12.49
N SER A 28 9.20 13.94 12.97
CA SER A 28 9.47 12.80 13.86
C SER A 28 10.23 11.67 13.13
N PRO A 29 11.08 10.91 13.84
CA PRO A 29 11.79 9.78 13.24
C PRO A 29 10.83 8.61 12.95
N GLY A 30 11.15 7.82 11.91
CA GLY A 30 10.44 6.56 11.62
C GLY A 30 9.73 6.53 10.26
N VAL A 31 8.65 5.75 10.19
CA VAL A 31 7.77 5.57 9.04
C VAL A 31 6.41 6.14 9.38
N ALA A 32 5.83 6.92 8.47
CA ALA A 32 4.47 7.40 8.63
C ALA A 32 3.47 6.25 8.43
N MET A 33 2.81 5.86 9.51
CA MET A 33 1.71 4.90 9.46
C MET A 33 0.47 5.59 8.91
N VAL A 34 -0.08 5.06 7.82
CA VAL A 34 -1.26 5.63 7.15
C VAL A 34 -2.24 4.53 6.78
N SER A 35 -3.53 4.84 6.89
CA SER A 35 -4.61 4.03 6.32
C SER A 35 -5.14 4.75 5.09
N ARG A 36 -4.75 4.29 3.90
CA ARG A 36 -5.17 4.87 2.61
C ARG A 36 -5.76 3.77 1.73
N PRO A 37 -6.73 4.08 0.87
CA PRO A 37 -7.20 3.13 -0.13
C PRO A 37 -6.03 2.72 -1.03
N LEU A 38 -5.99 1.43 -1.38
CA LEU A 38 -5.02 0.90 -2.35
C LEU A 38 -5.39 1.43 -3.74
N ASP A 39 -4.42 2.02 -4.44
CA ASP A 39 -4.58 2.41 -5.84
C ASP A 39 -4.51 1.17 -6.74
N LEU A 40 -5.67 0.56 -6.99
CA LEU A 40 -5.78 -0.65 -7.83
C LEU A 40 -5.44 -0.36 -9.29
N ALA A 41 -5.77 0.82 -9.81
CA ALA A 41 -5.48 1.18 -11.19
C ALA A 41 -3.96 1.34 -11.40
N GLY A 42 -3.30 2.05 -10.49
CA GLY A 42 -1.84 2.17 -10.48
C GLY A 42 -1.14 0.82 -10.37
N LEU A 43 -1.64 -0.08 -9.50
CA LEU A 43 -1.08 -1.42 -9.35
C LEU A 43 -1.22 -2.27 -10.63
N LEU A 44 -2.38 -2.25 -11.27
CA LEU A 44 -2.60 -2.98 -12.53
C LEU A 44 -1.69 -2.46 -13.66
N ALA A 45 -1.38 -1.17 -13.66
CA ALA A 45 -0.48 -0.57 -14.65
C ALA A 45 0.97 -1.07 -14.55
N GLU A 46 1.41 -1.56 -13.38
CA GLU A 46 2.76 -2.16 -13.22
C GLU A 46 2.94 -3.47 -14.01
N LEU A 47 1.85 -4.14 -14.43
CA LEU A 47 1.91 -5.40 -15.18
C LEU A 47 2.23 -5.21 -16.69
N GLY A 48 2.22 -3.98 -17.19
CA GLY A 48 2.39 -3.66 -18.62
C GLY A 48 3.67 -2.91 -18.98
N ALA A 49 4.66 -2.87 -18.09
CA ALA A 49 5.96 -2.21 -18.28
C ALA A 49 7.10 -3.20 -18.53
#